data_AF-A0A7Y2FKQ3-F1
#
_entry.id   AF-A0A7Y2FKQ3-F1
#
_cell.length_a   1.000
_cell.length_b   1.000
_cell.length_c   1.000
_cell.angle_alpha   90.00
_cell.angle_beta   90.00
_cell.angle_gamma   90.00
#
_symmetry.space_group_name_H-M   'P 1'
#
loop_
_entity.id
_entity.type
_entity.pdbx_description
1 polymer ?
#
loop_
_entity_poly.entity_id
_entity_poly.type
_entity_poly.pdbx_seq_one_letter_code
_entity_poly.pdbx_strand_id
1 'polypeptide(L)'
;MDSDNKFESVYSSKVRAGKRRTYFFDVRQTKGEDYYITITESTKRFDGNGYERHKIFLYKEDFNRFMNCLNDTVNHVKQSLMPDFDYELYERRQKEWEEKLALEQAQAKAEEAKAEEAIDPEPNVEEAEEPTSDEDMSW
;
A
#
# COMPACT_ATOMS: atom_id res chain seq x y z
N MET A 1 -2.14 21.01 6.21
CA MET A 1 -1.58 20.80 7.58
C MET A 1 -0.64 19.61 7.44
N ASP A 2 0.50 19.87 6.81
CA ASP A 2 1.38 18.84 6.27
C ASP A 2 2.64 18.79 7.13
N SER A 3 2.47 18.22 8.33
CA SER A 3 3.56 18.01 9.29
C SER A 3 4.04 16.57 9.34
N ASP A 4 3.80 15.77 8.28
CA ASP A 4 4.26 14.38 8.20
C ASP A 4 5.54 14.21 7.37
N ASN A 5 6.01 15.25 6.67
CA ASN A 5 7.12 15.14 5.73
C ASN A 5 8.52 15.35 6.34
N LYS A 6 8.67 15.34 7.67
CA LYS A 6 9.96 15.64 8.32
C LYS A 6 10.73 14.42 8.81
N PHE A 7 10.16 13.23 8.68
CA PHE A 7 10.83 11.97 9.03
C PHE A 7 10.56 10.92 7.95
N GLU A 8 10.96 11.25 6.73
CA GLU A 8 10.97 10.29 5.62
C GLU A 8 11.80 9.07 6.05
N SER A 9 11.18 7.89 5.98
CA SER A 9 11.88 6.64 6.25
C SER A 9 12.85 6.39 5.11
N VAL A 10 14.12 6.15 5.43
CA VAL A 10 15.17 5.83 4.46
C VAL A 10 14.85 4.52 3.73
N TYR A 11 14.17 3.62 4.44
CA TYR A 11 13.63 2.39 3.91
C TYR A 11 12.33 2.05 4.65
N SER A 12 11.35 1.51 3.95
CA SER A 12 10.14 0.97 4.57
C SER A 12 9.78 -0.35 3.91
N SER A 13 9.50 -1.35 4.74
CA SER A 13 8.94 -2.64 4.31
C SER A 13 7.63 -2.89 5.04
N LYS A 14 6.64 -3.39 4.30
CA LYS A 14 5.30 -3.66 4.82
C LYS A 14 5.00 -5.14 4.68
N VAL A 15 4.58 -5.76 5.78
CA VAL A 15 4.13 -7.15 5.80
C VAL A 15 2.69 -7.17 6.27
N ARG A 16 1.77 -7.54 5.37
CA ARG A 16 0.38 -7.78 5.78
C ARG A 16 0.31 -9.09 6.54
N ALA A 17 -0.50 -9.16 7.59
CA ALA A 17 -0.68 -10.37 8.38
C ALA A 17 -2.18 -10.64 8.53
N GLY A 18 -2.69 -11.49 7.63
CA GLY A 18 -4.11 -11.75 7.52
C GLY A 18 -4.95 -10.50 7.20
N LYS A 19 -6.21 -10.50 7.64
CA LYS A 19 -7.19 -9.46 7.27
C LYS A 19 -7.06 -8.16 8.07
N ARG A 20 -6.58 -8.24 9.31
CA ARG A 20 -6.70 -7.15 10.30
C ARG A 20 -5.38 -6.61 10.82
N ARG A 21 -4.25 -7.28 10.59
CA ARG A 21 -2.95 -6.83 11.10
C ARG A 21 -2.01 -6.49 9.95
N THR A 22 -1.14 -5.53 10.18
CA THR A 22 -0.10 -5.13 9.23
C THR A 22 1.11 -4.65 10.01
N TYR A 23 2.27 -5.23 9.70
CA TYR A 23 3.55 -4.83 10.23
C TYR A 23 4.24 -3.86 9.28
N PHE A 24 4.84 -2.82 9.83
CA PHE A 24 5.67 -1.86 9.12
C PHE A 24 7.07 -1.87 9.74
N PHE A 25 8.08 -2.03 8.90
CA PHE A 25 9.49 -2.01 9.28
C PHE A 25 10.13 -0.79 8.61
N ASP A 26 10.26 0.29 9.36
CA ASP A 26 10.84 1.53 8.86
C ASP A 26 12.27 1.68 9.37
N VAL A 27 13.21 2.04 8.49
CA VAL A 27 14.53 2.54 8.86
C VAL A 27 14.48 4.06 8.86
N ARG A 28 14.87 4.67 9.98
CA ARG A 28 14.86 6.12 10.16
C ARG A 28 16.24 6.60 10.59
N GLN A 29 16.60 7.80 10.13
CA GLN A 29 17.83 8.46 10.54
C GLN A 29 17.56 9.42 11.70
N THR A 30 18.48 9.45 12.66
CA THR A 30 18.49 10.43 13.75
C THR A 30 19.15 11.74 13.30
N LYS A 31 19.07 12.78 14.14
CA LYS A 31 19.80 14.02 13.89
C LYS A 31 21.32 13.87 13.94
N GLY A 32 21.83 12.82 14.60
CA GLY A 32 23.25 12.51 14.71
C GLY A 32 23.75 11.58 13.61
N GLU A 33 23.05 11.54 12.48
CA GLU A 33 23.34 10.69 11.30
C GLU A 33 23.27 9.16 11.53
N ASP A 34 22.94 8.72 12.75
CA ASP A 34 22.72 7.30 13.08
C ASP A 34 21.36 6.76 12.60
N TYR A 35 21.27 5.44 12.43
CA TYR A 35 20.04 4.76 12.00
C TYR A 35 19.41 3.94 13.12
N TYR A 36 18.08 3.89 13.14
CA TYR A 36 17.29 3.03 14.01
C TYR A 36 16.09 2.46 13.24
N ILE A 37 15.58 1.32 13.72
CA ILE A 37 14.43 0.64 13.14
C ILE A 37 13.19 0.95 13.97
N THR A 38 12.09 1.27 13.30
CA THR A 38 10.76 1.35 13.90
C THR A 38 9.93 0.19 13.39
N ILE A 39 9.53 -0.71 14.29
CA ILE A 39 8.61 -1.81 13.99
C ILE A 39 7.23 -1.38 14.49
N THR A 40 6.25 -1.28 13.59
CA THR A 40 4.88 -0.90 13.93
C THR A 40 3.92 -2.02 13.60
N GLU A 41 3.21 -2.55 14.58
CA GLU A 41 2.03 -3.38 14.37
C GLU A 41 0.80 -2.48 14.33
N SER A 42 0.09 -2.47 13.20
CA SER A 42 -1.22 -1.83 13.06
C SER A 42 -2.31 -2.88 13.01
N THR A 43 -3.19 -2.88 14.00
CA THR A 43 -4.32 -3.80 14.12
C THR A 43 -5.64 -3.05 13.96
N LYS A 44 -6.46 -3.46 12.98
CA LYS A 44 -7.81 -2.94 12.78
C LYS A 44 -8.70 -3.42 13.93
N ARG A 45 -9.33 -2.46 14.62
CA ARG A 45 -10.25 -2.76 15.73
C ARG A 45 -11.49 -3.53 15.25
N PHE A 46 -12.09 -4.28 16.17
CA PHE A 46 -13.24 -5.15 15.88
C PHE A 46 -14.52 -4.35 15.57
N ASP A 47 -14.68 -3.19 16.21
CA ASP A 47 -15.76 -2.22 16.01
C ASP A 47 -15.70 -1.51 14.65
N GLY A 48 -14.63 -1.74 13.86
CA GLY A 48 -14.43 -1.14 12.55
C GLY A 48 -13.90 0.30 12.59
N ASN A 49 -13.90 0.94 13.76
CA ASN A 49 -13.52 2.33 13.92
C ASN A 49 -12.06 2.45 14.37
N GLY A 50 -11.18 2.51 13.38
CA GLY A 50 -9.78 2.89 13.55
C GLY A 50 -8.80 1.74 13.68
N TYR A 51 -7.56 2.10 13.98
CA TYR A 51 -6.41 1.22 14.07
C TYR A 51 -5.71 1.42 15.40
N GLU A 52 -5.37 0.31 16.06
CA GLU A 52 -4.45 0.29 17.17
C GLU A 52 -3.03 0.11 16.64
N ARG A 53 -2.09 0.94 17.11
CA ARG A 53 -0.69 0.88 16.67
C ARG A 53 0.21 0.61 17.86
N HIS A 54 0.92 -0.51 17.83
CA HIS A 54 2.01 -0.79 18.74
C HIS A 54 3.32 -0.50 18.02
N LYS A 55 4.20 0.28 18.65
CA LYS A 55 5.46 0.72 18.05
C LYS A 55 6.62 0.32 18.94
N ILE A 56 7.61 -0.32 18.34
CA ILE A 56 8.88 -0.69 18.95
C ILE A 56 9.97 0.11 18.23
N PHE A 57 10.86 0.73 19.01
CA PHE A 57 12.07 1.36 18.52
C PHE A 57 13.25 0.46 18.84
N LEU A 58 14.06 0.17 17.83
CA LEU A 58 15.26 -0.66 17.96
C LEU A 58 16.47 0.12 17.46
N TYR A 59 17.46 0.30 18.32
CA TYR A 59 18.68 1.03 18.03
C TYR A 59 19.83 0.09 17.65
N LYS A 60 20.83 0.61 16.92
CA LYS A 60 21.92 -0.16 16.30
C LYS A 60 22.71 -1.02 17.28
N GLU A 61 22.88 -0.56 18.51
CA GLU A 61 23.59 -1.24 19.59
C GLU A 61 22.96 -2.58 19.98
N ASP A 62 21.65 -2.73 19.79
CA ASP A 62 20.89 -3.89 20.24
C ASP A 62 20.52 -4.86 19.11
N PHE A 63 20.82 -4.54 17.84
CA PHE A 63 20.37 -5.33 16.68
C PHE A 63 20.69 -6.81 16.80
N ASN A 64 21.94 -7.16 17.09
CA ASN A 64 22.37 -8.55 17.15
C ASN A 64 21.72 -9.28 18.34
N ARG A 65 21.66 -8.62 19.50
CA ARG A 65 21.07 -9.22 20.71
C ARG A 65 19.57 -9.47 20.53
N PHE A 66 18.87 -8.49 19.96
CA PHE A 66 17.45 -8.59 19.67
C PHE A 66 17.15 -9.67 18.63
N MET A 67 17.88 -9.68 17.50
CA MET A 67 17.68 -10.68 16.45
C MET A 67 17.95 -12.10 16.94
N ASN A 68 19.02 -12.31 17.71
CA ASN A 68 19.32 -13.64 18.27
C ASN A 68 18.18 -14.11 19.18
N CYS A 69 17.77 -13.29 20.16
CA CYS A 69 16.68 -13.65 21.06
C CYS A 69 15.36 -13.89 20.31
N LEU A 70 15.06 -13.07 19.29
CA LEU A 70 13.85 -13.25 18.48
C LEU A 70 13.89 -14.57 17.70
N ASN A 71 15.00 -14.85 17.03
CA ASN A 71 15.19 -16.09 16.27
C ASN A 71 15.12 -17.33 17.17
N ASP A 72 15.80 -17.30 18.32
CA ASP A 72 15.79 -18.40 19.27
C ASP A 72 14.38 -18.67 19.81
N THR A 73 13.63 -17.61 20.14
CA THR A 73 12.25 -17.72 20.60
C THR A 73 11.35 -18.31 19.51
N VAL A 74 11.48 -17.85 18.27
CA VAL A 74 10.73 -18.39 17.13
C VAL A 74 11.08 -19.86 16.88
N ASN A 75 12.36 -20.21 16.92
CA ASN A 75 12.83 -21.58 16.74
C ASN A 75 12.32 -22.51 17.83
N HIS A 76 12.29 -22.05 19.09
CA HIS A 76 11.73 -22.83 20.19
C HIS A 76 10.24 -23.13 19.96
N VAL A 77 9.46 -22.16 19.49
CA VAL A 77 8.05 -22.40 19.12
C VAL A 77 7.95 -23.43 18.00
N LYS A 78 8.72 -23.24 16.92
CA LYS A 78 8.67 -24.11 15.74
C LYS A 78 9.13 -25.54 16.03
N GLN A 79 10.15 -25.74 16.86
CA GLN A 79 10.76 -27.05 17.06
C GLN A 79 10.20 -27.78 18.29
N SER A 80 9.95 -27.04 19.37
CA SER A 80 9.61 -27.66 20.66
C SER A 80 8.11 -27.63 20.97
N LEU A 81 7.39 -26.58 20.56
CA LEU A 81 5.98 -26.41 20.92
C LEU A 81 5.02 -26.89 19.82
N MET A 82 5.36 -26.64 18.55
CA MET A 82 4.49 -26.95 17.41
C MET A 82 5.28 -27.45 16.18
N PRO A 83 6.02 -28.57 16.30
CA PRO A 83 6.86 -29.12 15.22
C PRO A 83 6.08 -29.56 13.98
N ASP A 84 4.86 -30.07 14.17
CA ASP A 84 4.05 -30.62 13.06
C ASP A 84 3.20 -29.56 12.35
N PHE A 85 3.32 -28.28 12.74
CA PHE A 85 2.54 -27.20 12.15
C PHE A 85 3.15 -26.73 10.83
N ASP A 86 2.33 -26.67 9.77
CA ASP A 86 2.74 -26.08 8.48
C ASP A 86 2.76 -24.55 8.57
N TYR A 87 3.93 -24.00 8.91
CA TYR A 87 4.16 -22.56 8.99
C TYR A 87 4.14 -21.85 7.63
N GLU A 88 4.32 -22.59 6.53
CA GLU A 88 4.30 -22.06 5.16
C GLU A 88 2.88 -21.91 4.62
N LEU A 89 1.90 -22.60 5.22
CA LEU A 89 0.48 -22.53 4.85
C LEU A 89 -0.03 -21.08 4.79
N TYR A 90 0.34 -20.26 5.78
CA TYR A 90 -0.11 -18.87 5.84
C TYR A 90 0.58 -17.99 4.82
N GLU A 91 1.86 -18.22 4.55
CA GLU A 91 2.60 -17.50 3.51
C GLU A 91 2.03 -17.82 2.12
N ARG A 92 1.75 -19.10 1.83
CA ARG A 92 1.09 -19.53 0.59
C ARG A 92 -0.30 -18.89 0.43
N ARG A 93 -1.14 -18.97 1.46
CA ARG A 93 -2.48 -18.36 1.42
C ARG A 93 -2.43 -16.85 1.23
N GLN A 94 -1.44 -16.20 1.83
CA GLN A 94 -1.26 -14.77 1.67
C GLN A 94 -0.84 -14.41 0.24
N LYS A 95 0.12 -15.15 -0.33
CA LYS A 95 0.54 -14.98 -1.71
C LYS A 95 -0.62 -15.14 -2.69
N GLU A 96 -1.41 -16.20 -2.54
CA GLU A 96 -2.61 -16.43 -3.36
C GLU A 96 -3.63 -15.27 -3.24
N TRP A 97 -3.82 -14.74 -2.03
CA TRP A 97 -4.73 -13.62 -1.80
C TRP A 97 -4.21 -12.32 -2.43
N GLU A 98 -2.91 -12.05 -2.33
CA GLU A 98 -2.26 -10.89 -2.95
C GLU A 98 -2.30 -10.97 -4.49
N GLU A 99 -2.06 -12.15 -5.07
CA GLU A 99 -2.17 -12.41 -6.50
C GLU A 99 -3.61 -12.18 -7.00
N LYS A 100 -4.61 -12.69 -6.28
CA LYS A 100 -6.03 -12.46 -6.63
C LYS A 100 -6.39 -10.97 -6.64
N LEU A 101 -5.94 -10.24 -5.62
CA LEU A 101 -6.25 -8.81 -5.49
C LEU A 101 -5.56 -7.99 -6.59
N ALA A 102 -4.33 -8.36 -6.96
CA ALA A 102 -3.63 -7.76 -8.09
C ALA A 102 -4.36 -8.02 -9.42
N LEU A 103 -4.91 -9.22 -9.60
CA LEU A 103 -5.64 -9.61 -10.81
C LEU A 103 -6.97 -8.85 -10.94
N GLU A 104 -7.73 -8.71 -9.84
CA GLU A 104 -8.94 -7.88 -9.77
C GLU A 104 -8.63 -6.41 -10.08
N GLN A 105 -7.53 -5.85 -9.55
CA GLN A 105 -7.11 -4.47 -9.84
C GLN A 105 -6.69 -4.28 -11.29
N ALA A 106 -5.99 -5.25 -11.89
CA ALA A 106 -5.61 -5.20 -13.29
C ALA A 106 -6.84 -5.26 -14.20
N GLN A 107 -7.84 -6.09 -13.85
CA GLN A 107 -9.12 -6.16 -14.56
C GLN A 107 -9.89 -4.84 -14.48
N ALA A 108 -10.03 -4.26 -13.27
CA ALA A 108 -10.70 -2.98 -13.09
C ALA A 108 -10.03 -1.85 -13.89
N LYS A 109 -8.70 -1.76 -13.87
CA LYS A 109 -7.96 -0.78 -14.69
C LYS A 109 -8.15 -1.00 -16.20
N ALA A 110 -8.23 -2.26 -16.64
CA ALA A 110 -8.47 -2.58 -18.04
C ALA A 110 -9.91 -2.26 -18.47
N GLU A 111 -10.90 -2.42 -17.57
CA GLU A 111 -12.28 -2.00 -17.80
C GLU A 111 -12.44 -0.48 -17.81
N GLU A 112 -11.77 0.24 -16.90
CA GLU A 112 -11.72 1.71 -16.89
C GLU A 112 -11.07 2.26 -18.17
N ALA A 113 -9.93 1.70 -18.60
CA ALA A 113 -9.27 2.09 -19.85
C ALA A 113 -10.16 1.83 -21.09
N LYS A 114 -10.91 0.72 -21.12
CA LYS A 114 -11.87 0.44 -22.21
C LYS A 114 -13.10 1.34 -22.17
N ALA A 115 -13.51 1.79 -20.98
CA ALA A 115 -14.62 2.73 -20.83
C ALA A 115 -14.22 4.16 -21.24
N GLU A 116 -12.98 4.58 -20.97
CA GLU A 116 -12.43 5.85 -21.45
C GLU A 116 -12.23 5.87 -22.97
N GLU A 117 -11.83 4.75 -23.59
CA GLU A 117 -11.67 4.65 -25.06
C GLU A 117 -13.01 4.62 -25.82
N ALA A 118 -14.14 4.45 -25.12
CA ALA A 118 -15.49 4.44 -25.69
C ALA A 118 -16.21 5.80 -25.65
N ILE A 119 -15.58 6.86 -25.11
CA ILE A 119 -16.15 8.21 -24.99
C ILE A 119 -15.49 9.15 -26.04
N ASP A 120 -16.11 9.18 -27.22
CA ASP A 120 -16.03 10.09 -28.39
C ASP A 120 -14.85 10.09 -29.40
N PRO A 121 -15.22 10.14 -30.69
CA PRO A 121 -15.12 11.41 -31.40
C PRO A 121 -16.48 11.91 -31.92
N GLU A 122 -16.79 13.18 -31.65
CA GLU A 122 -17.89 13.95 -32.23
C GLU A 122 -17.94 13.80 -33.78
N PRO A 123 -19.14 13.76 -34.41
CA PRO A 123 -19.24 13.86 -35.85
C PRO A 123 -19.07 15.32 -36.29
N ASN A 124 -17.90 15.66 -36.80
CA ASN A 124 -17.71 16.85 -37.62
C ASN A 124 -18.47 16.66 -38.94
N VAL A 125 -19.58 17.39 -39.13
CA VAL A 125 -20.23 17.53 -40.42
C VAL A 125 -20.04 18.97 -40.88
N GLU A 126 -19.02 19.16 -41.73
CA GLU A 126 -18.93 20.32 -42.62
C GLU A 126 -20.08 20.24 -43.64
N GLU A 127 -20.89 21.29 -43.72
CA GLU A 127 -21.69 21.57 -44.92
C GLU A 127 -21.48 23.04 -45.29
N ALA A 128 -21.14 23.25 -46.56
CA ALA A 128 -20.56 24.47 -47.10
C ALA A 128 -21.59 25.37 -47.82
N GLU A 129 -21.20 26.65 -47.94
CA GLU A 129 -21.59 27.70 -48.91
C GLU A 129 -22.81 28.62 -48.64
N GLU A 130 -22.44 29.91 -48.44
CA GLU A 130 -23.18 31.18 -48.67
C GLU A 130 -23.63 31.37 -50.15
N PRO A 131 -24.39 32.42 -50.60
CA PRO A 131 -24.66 33.76 -50.05
C PRO A 131 -26.16 34.18 -50.10
N THR A 132 -26.64 35.31 -49.57
CA THR A 132 -26.66 36.63 -50.23
C THR A 132 -27.15 37.75 -49.28
N SER A 133 -26.65 38.95 -49.58
CA SER A 133 -27.07 40.30 -49.19
C SER A 133 -28.57 40.54 -48.92
N ASP A 134 -28.89 41.42 -47.96
CA ASP A 134 -29.13 42.84 -48.24
C ASP A 134 -29.31 43.66 -46.96
N GLU A 135 -29.12 44.96 -47.15
CA GLU A 135 -29.01 46.06 -46.22
C GLU A 135 -30.23 46.29 -45.31
N ASP A 136 -29.99 47.10 -44.28
CA ASP A 136 -30.91 48.10 -43.74
C ASP A 136 -31.89 47.65 -42.63
N MET A 137 -31.61 48.08 -41.39
CA MET A 137 -32.55 48.95 -40.66
C MET A 137 -31.94 49.43 -39.35
N SER A 138 -31.54 50.70 -39.37
CA SER A 138 -31.52 51.58 -38.20
C SER A 138 -32.88 51.57 -37.48
N TRP A 139 -32.88 51.56 -36.14
CA TRP A 139 -33.62 52.46 -35.24
C TRP A 139 -33.27 52.17 -33.78
#